data_AF-A0A7J2L7P6-F1
#
_entry.id   AF-A0A7J2L7P6-F1
#
_cell.length_a   1.000
_cell.length_b   1.000
_cell.length_c   1.000
_cell.angle_alpha   90.00
_cell.angle_beta   90.00
_cell.angle_gamma   90.00
#
_symmetry.space_group_name_H-M   'P 1'
#
loop_
_entity.id
_entity.type
_entity.pdbx_description
1 polymer ?
#
loop_
_entity_poly.entity_id
_entity_poly.type
_entity_poly.pdbx_seq_one_letter_code
_entity_poly.pdbx_strand_id
1 'polypeptide(L)' 'IAQPDQADIFIRNCRMFLKPNGYGFIAIKARSIDVARPPEEIFKEQKKILETHGFEIEEEIRLDPYAKDHIMFVGRWKI' A
#
# COMPACT_ATOMS: atom_id res chain seq x y z
N ILE A 1 -1.00 13.00 10.67
CA ILE A 1 -2.11 12.16 11.17
C ILE A 1 -1.63 10.73 11.11
N ALA A 2 -1.76 9.99 12.21
CA ALA A 2 -1.46 8.56 12.26
C ALA A 2 -2.64 7.80 11.66
N GLN A 3 -2.35 6.83 10.80
CA GLN A 3 -3.30 5.95 10.15
C GLN A 3 -2.60 4.60 9.94
N PRO A 4 -2.67 3.68 10.92
CA PRO A 4 -1.97 2.40 10.87
C PRO A 4 -2.59 1.40 9.87
N ASP A 5 -3.87 1.58 9.52
CA ASP A 5 -4.70 0.69 8.70
C ASP A 5 -4.82 1.15 7.23
N GLN A 6 -3.79 1.80 6.68
CA GLN A 6 -3.81 2.38 5.32
C GLN A 6 -4.16 1.35 4.23
N ALA A 7 -3.51 0.18 4.22
CA ALA A 7 -3.81 -0.87 3.23
C ALA A 7 -5.23 -1.41 3.38
N ASP A 8 -5.71 -1.63 4.60
CA ASP A 8 -7.05 -2.16 4.86
C ASP A 8 -8.17 -1.22 4.37
N ILE A 9 -8.01 0.09 4.65
CA ILE A 9 -8.93 1.12 4.15
C ILE A 9 -8.95 1.12 2.63
N PHE A 10 -7.79 1.04 2.00
CA PHE A 10 -7.68 1.02 0.54
C PHE A 10 -8.34 -0.22 -0.08
N ILE A 11 -8.05 -1.40 0.45
CA ILE A 11 -8.65 -2.68 0.01
C ILE A 11 -10.17 -2.64 0.15
N ARG A 12 -10.70 -2.14 1.28
CA ARG A 12 -12.15 -2.04 1.49
C ARG A 12 -12.82 -1.19 0.40
N ASN A 13 -12.20 -0.08 0.01
CA ASN A 13 -12.70 0.74 -1.10
C ASN A 13 -12.59 0.02 -2.45
N CYS A 14 -11.49 -0.69 -2.70
CA CYS A 14 -11.31 -1.43 -3.93
C CYS A 14 -12.37 -2.53 -4.09
N ARG A 15 -12.68 -3.27 -3.03
CA ARG A 15 -13.76 -4.28 -3.03
C ARG A 15 -15.13 -3.70 -3.39
N MET A 16 -15.41 -2.45 -2.99
CA MET A 16 -16.71 -1.84 -3.23
C MET A 16 -16.81 -1.19 -4.61
N PHE A 17 -15.71 -0.66 -5.14
CA PHE A 17 -15.76 0.30 -6.25
C PHE A 17 -14.80 0.00 -7.41
N LEU A 18 -13.70 -0.72 -7.16
CA LEU A 18 -12.70 -1.00 -8.19
C LEU A 18 -13.18 -2.16 -9.06
N LYS A 19 -13.18 -1.95 -10.38
CA LYS A 19 -13.59 -2.98 -11.34
C LYS A 19 -12.56 -4.12 -11.37
N PRO A 20 -12.97 -5.35 -11.71
CA PRO A 20 -12.04 -6.44 -11.96
C PRO A 20 -10.97 -6.05 -12.98
N ASN A 21 -9.71 -6.43 -12.72
CA ASN A 21 -8.51 -6.03 -13.46
C ASN A 21 -8.21 -4.53 -13.48
N GLY A 22 -8.92 -3.72 -12.68
CA GLY A 22 -8.66 -2.31 -12.49
C GLY A 22 -7.33 -2.08 -11.76
N TYR A 23 -6.74 -0.91 -11.99
CA TYR A 23 -5.50 -0.52 -11.33
C TYR A 23 -5.75 0.18 -9.99
N GLY A 24 -4.96 -0.20 -9.00
CA GLY A 24 -4.88 0.45 -7.70
C GLY A 24 -3.50 1.06 -7.48
N PHE A 25 -3.47 2.28 -6.97
CA PHE A 25 -2.25 3.00 -6.61
C PHE A 25 -2.38 3.44 -5.15
N ILE A 26 -1.41 3.05 -4.31
CA ILE A 26 -1.38 3.44 -2.90
C ILE A 26 0.02 3.86 -2.49
N ALA A 27 0.12 5.08 -1.95
CA ALA A 27 1.32 5.55 -1.28
C ALA A 27 1.25 5.17 0.20
N ILE A 28 2.20 4.35 0.66
CA ILE A 28 2.37 4.02 2.07
C ILE A 28 3.34 5.01 2.70
N LYS A 29 2.85 5.75 3.69
CA LYS A 29 3.66 6.62 4.55
C LYS A 29 4.03 5.88 5.83
N ALA A 30 5.23 5.31 5.90
CA ALA A 30 5.65 4.47 7.03
C ALA A 30 5.50 5.18 8.38
N ARG A 31 5.89 6.46 8.45
CA ARG A 31 5.81 7.26 9.69
C ARG A 31 4.39 7.61 10.14
N SER A 32 3.39 7.40 9.29
CA SER A 32 1.97 7.51 9.70
C SER A 32 1.42 6.17 10.19
N ILE A 33 2.12 5.05 9.97
CA ILE A 33 1.75 3.74 10.49
C ILE A 33 2.44 3.52 11.84
N ASP A 34 3.77 3.56 11.86
CA ASP A 34 4.56 3.41 13.08
C ASP A 34 5.89 4.17 12.93
N VAL A 35 6.17 5.06 13.87
CA VAL A 35 7.39 5.89 13.87
C VAL A 35 8.61 5.16 14.40
N ALA A 36 8.43 4.15 15.26
CA ALA A 36 9.52 3.42 15.91
C ALA A 36 10.04 2.28 15.04
N ARG A 37 9.21 1.71 14.17
CA ARG A 37 9.58 0.59 13.31
C ARG A 37 10.40 1.01 12.08
N PRO A 38 11.27 0.12 11.56
CA PRO A 38 11.95 0.33 10.29
C PRO A 38 10.96 0.44 9.12
N PRO A 39 11.08 1.45 8.23
CA PRO A 39 10.18 1.61 7.09
C PRO A 39 10.11 0.38 6.18
N GLU A 40 11.25 -0.29 5.93
CA GLU A 40 11.33 -1.48 5.09
C GLU A 40 10.50 -2.65 5.62
N GLU A 41 10.39 -2.81 6.94
CA GLU A 41 9.53 -3.84 7.54
C GLU A 41 8.05 -3.50 7.35
N ILE A 42 7.69 -2.23 7.51
CA ILE A 42 6.34 -1.74 7.28
C ILE A 42 5.95 -1.94 5.81
N PHE A 43 6.82 -1.61 4.85
CA PHE A 43 6.52 -1.78 3.42
C PHE A 43 6.27 -3.23 3.06
N LYS A 44 7.10 -4.16 3.55
CA LYS A 44 6.91 -5.61 3.34
C LYS A 44 5.59 -6.10 3.92
N GLU A 45 5.23 -5.65 5.12
CA GLU A 45 3.96 -5.99 5.75
C GLU A 45 2.76 -5.47 4.94
N GLN A 46 2.78 -4.18 4.56
CA GLN A 46 1.69 -3.56 3.80
C GLN A 46 1.55 -4.19 2.40
N LYS A 47 2.66 -4.50 1.73
CA LYS A 47 2.65 -5.25 0.46
C LYS A 47 1.95 -6.60 0.62
N LYS A 48 2.34 -7.37 1.64
CA LYS A 48 1.74 -8.68 1.92
C LYS A 48 0.24 -8.59 2.17
N ILE A 49 -0.21 -7.54 2.87
CA ILE A 49 -1.65 -7.28 3.09
C ILE A 49 -2.34 -7.04 1.75
N LEU A 50 -1.80 -6.18 0.86
CA LEU A 50 -2.37 -5.94 -0.47
C LEU A 50 -2.48 -7.23 -1.30
N GLU A 51 -1.40 -8.01 -1.36
CA GLU A 51 -1.34 -9.26 -2.14
C GLU A 51 -2.33 -10.32 -1.62
N THR A 52 -2.40 -10.49 -0.29
CA THR A 52 -3.30 -11.46 0.34
C THR A 52 -4.78 -11.14 0.08
N HIS A 53 -5.11 -9.88 -0.19
CA HIS A 53 -6.50 -9.41 -0.25
C HIS A 53 -7.00 -9.09 -1.65
N GLY A 54 -6.24 -9.41 -2.70
CA GLY A 54 -6.74 -9.37 -4.07
C GLY A 54 -5.93 -8.54 -5.07
N PHE A 55 -4.82 -7.93 -4.64
CA PHE A 55 -3.92 -7.26 -5.57
C PHE A 55 -2.83 -8.20 -6.08
N GLU A 56 -2.53 -8.09 -7.36
CA GLU A 56 -1.24 -8.48 -7.92
C GLU A 56 -0.38 -7.21 -8.01
N ILE A 57 0.70 -7.12 -7.23
CA ILE A 57 1.57 -5.94 -7.22
C ILE A 57 2.51 -6.00 -8.42
N GLU A 58 2.40 -5.01 -9.30
CA GLU A 58 3.18 -4.88 -10.53
C GLU A 58 4.40 -3.97 -10.33
N GLU A 59 4.29 -2.94 -9.50
CA GLU A 59 5.40 -2.02 -9.21
C GLU A 59 5.51 -1.64 -7.72
N GLU A 60 6.74 -1.43 -7.28
CA GLU A 60 7.11 -0.94 -5.94
C GLU A 60 8.13 0.18 -6.09
N ILE A 61 7.74 1.42 -5.81
CA ILE A 61 8.55 2.60 -6.11
C ILE A 61 8.84 3.35 -4.81
N ARG A 62 10.10 3.33 -4.36
CA ARG A 62 10.54 4.19 -3.25
C ARG A 62 10.50 5.65 -3.73
N LEU A 63 9.92 6.54 -2.93
CA LEU A 63 9.72 7.95 -3.31
C LEU A 63 10.84 8.88 -2.84
N ASP A 64 11.89 8.34 -2.22
CA ASP A 64 13.11 9.09 -1.91
C ASP A 64 13.82 9.56 -3.21
N PRO A 65 14.34 10.79 -3.27
CA PRO A 65 14.48 11.77 -2.17
C PRO A 65 13.29 12.73 -1.99
N TYR A 66 12.24 12.62 -2.81
CA TYR A 66 11.12 13.57 -2.82
C TYR A 66 10.19 13.40 -1.61
N ALA A 67 9.96 12.16 -1.18
CA ALA A 67 9.18 11.85 0.01
C ALA A 67 9.86 10.72 0.82
N LYS A 68 10.61 11.11 1.84
CA LYS A 68 11.33 10.18 2.71
C LYS A 68 10.40 9.21 3.43
N ASP A 69 10.81 7.94 3.55
CA ASP A 69 10.05 6.89 4.23
C ASP A 69 8.66 6.64 3.60
N HIS A 70 8.54 6.87 2.29
CA HIS A 70 7.36 6.52 1.50
C HIS A 70 7.68 5.52 0.39
N ILE A 71 6.70 4.69 0.06
CA ILE A 71 6.71 3.81 -1.10
C ILE A 71 5.35 3.89 -1.81
N MET A 72 5.36 3.88 -3.14
CA MET A 72 4.17 3.70 -3.96
C MET A 72 4.07 2.23 -4.37
N PHE A 73 2.94 1.60 -4.10
CA PHE A 73 2.58 0.32 -4.68
C PHE A 73 1.58 0.53 -5.82
N VAL A 74 1.85 -0.11 -6.95
CA VAL A 74 0.94 -0.18 -8.09
C VAL A 74 0.60 -1.64 -8.32
N GLY A 75 -0.69 -1.96 -8.44
CA GLY A 75 -1.12 -3.32 -8.68
C GLY A 75 -2.46 -3.41 -9.40
N ARG A 76 -2.73 -4.59 -9.96
CA ARG A 76 -4.04 -4.92 -10.53
C ARG A 76 -4.91 -5.65 -9.52
N TRP A 77 -6.18 -5.27 -9.50
CA TRP A 77 -7.19 -5.93 -8.70
C TRP A 77 -7.69 -7.20 -9.40
N LYS A 78 -7.48 -8.36 -8.79
CA LYS A 78 -7.71 -9.69 -9.40
C LYS A 78 -8.94 -10.42 -8.85
N ILE A 79 -9.72 -9.75 -8.01
CA ILE A 79 -10.98 -10.28 -7.45
C ILE A 79 -12.18 -9.69 -8.19
#